data_AF-A0A0D9VTB5-F1
#
_entry.id   AF-A0A0D9VTB5-F1
#
_cell.length_a   1.000
_cell.length_b   1.000
_cell.length_c   1.000
_cell.angle_alpha   90.00
_cell.angle_beta   90.00
_cell.angle_gamma   90.00
#
_symmetry.space_group_name_H-M   'P 1'
#
loop_
_entity.id
_entity.type
_entity.pdbx_description
1 polymer ?
#
loop_
_entity_poly.entity_id
_entity_poly.type
_entity_poly.pdbx_seq_one_letter_code
_entity_poly.pdbx_strand_id
1 'polypeptide(L)'
;MLLREAMADPLLERYKVIVLDEAHERTLATDVLFGLLKEVLKNRPDLKLVVMSATLEAEKFQTYFSGAPLMKVPGRLHPVEIFYTQEPERDYLEAAIRTVVQIHTCEPAGDILVFLTGEEEIEDACRKINKEINNMGDQVGPVKVVPLYSTLPPAMQQKIFEPAPAPLREGGPAGRKIVVSTNIAETSLTIDGIVYVIDPGFSKQKVYNPRIRVESLLVSPISKASAHQRAGRAGRTQPGKCFRLYTEKSFNDDLQPQTYPEILRSNLANTVLTLKKLGIDDLVHFDFMDPPAPETLMRALEVLNYLGALDDEGNLTTLGETMSEFPLDPQMSKMLVISPKYNCSNEILSISAMLSGMLHFSSCHHIVCLLNYLSA
;
A
#
# COMPACT_ATOMS: atom_id res chain seq x y z
N MET A 1 8.81 -9.76 5.84
CA MET A 1 9.35 -10.62 6.92
C MET A 1 9.60 -12.04 6.42
N LEU A 2 8.58 -12.74 5.90
CA LEU A 2 8.72 -14.11 5.38
C LEU A 2 9.83 -14.28 4.33
N LEU A 3 9.98 -13.33 3.40
CA LEU A 3 11.06 -13.37 2.40
C LEU A 3 12.47 -13.37 3.02
N ARG A 4 12.66 -12.69 4.16
CA ARG A 4 13.95 -12.74 4.88
C ARG A 4 14.17 -14.06 5.60
N GLU A 5 13.11 -14.65 6.14
CA GLU A 5 13.20 -15.97 6.73
C GLU A 5 13.58 -17.00 5.67
N ALA A 6 13.05 -16.88 4.45
CA ALA A 6 13.47 -17.70 3.32
C ALA A 6 14.95 -17.56 2.96
N MET A 7 15.57 -16.39 3.20
CA MET A 7 17.01 -16.20 2.96
C MET A 7 17.88 -16.98 3.96
N ALA A 8 17.38 -17.21 5.18
CA ALA A 8 18.07 -17.98 6.22
C ALA A 8 17.69 -19.47 6.20
N ASP A 9 16.44 -19.76 5.86
CA ASP A 9 15.84 -21.10 5.77
C ASP A 9 15.06 -21.22 4.44
N PRO A 10 15.74 -21.64 3.35
CA PRO A 10 15.12 -21.74 2.02
C PRO A 10 13.96 -22.74 1.94
N LEU A 11 13.89 -23.72 2.84
CA LEU A 11 12.80 -24.70 2.89
C LEU A 11 11.66 -24.27 3.82
N LEU A 12 11.82 -23.15 4.53
CA LEU A 12 10.84 -22.60 5.47
C LEU A 12 10.33 -23.67 6.45
N GLU A 13 11.25 -24.47 7.00
CA GLU A 13 10.94 -25.71 7.71
C GLU A 13 10.10 -25.50 8.97
N ARG A 14 10.17 -24.29 9.53
CA ARG A 14 9.38 -23.83 10.68
C ARG A 14 7.88 -23.83 10.42
N TYR A 15 7.45 -23.78 9.16
CA TYR A 15 6.05 -23.63 8.77
C TYR A 15 5.49 -24.93 8.18
N LYS A 16 4.26 -25.26 8.58
CA LYS A 16 3.45 -26.31 7.93
C LYS A 16 2.40 -25.73 6.98
N VAL A 17 1.97 -24.49 7.23
CA VAL A 17 1.00 -23.77 6.41
C VAL A 17 1.49 -22.34 6.26
N ILE A 18 1.54 -21.85 5.02
CA ILE A 18 1.80 -20.44 4.69
C ILE A 18 0.54 -19.87 4.06
N VAL A 19 0.11 -18.71 4.55
CA VAL A 19 -1.01 -17.94 4.00
C VAL A 19 -0.44 -16.65 3.41
N LEU A 20 -0.61 -16.46 2.11
CA LEU A 20 -0.30 -15.21 1.43
C LEU A 20 -1.60 -14.45 1.23
N ASP A 21 -1.81 -13.44 2.08
CA ASP A 21 -3.00 -12.59 2.03
C ASP A 21 -2.83 -11.40 1.09
N GLU A 22 -3.94 -10.78 0.68
CA GLU A 22 -3.98 -9.60 -0.16
C GLU A 22 -3.18 -9.76 -1.48
N ALA A 23 -3.16 -10.98 -2.03
CA ALA A 23 -2.35 -11.37 -3.19
C ALA A 23 -2.60 -10.51 -4.46
N HIS A 24 -3.76 -9.86 -4.52
CA HIS A 24 -4.12 -8.97 -5.61
C HIS A 24 -3.38 -7.62 -5.60
N GLU A 25 -2.75 -7.23 -4.48
CA GLU A 25 -1.88 -6.05 -4.46
C GLU A 25 -0.61 -6.26 -5.30
N ARG A 26 -0.23 -7.52 -5.54
CA ARG A 26 0.92 -7.91 -6.39
C ARG A 26 2.18 -7.09 -6.07
N THR A 27 2.50 -7.03 -4.78
CA THR A 27 3.73 -6.38 -4.29
C THR A 27 4.96 -7.16 -4.76
N LEU A 28 6.12 -6.49 -4.82
CA LEU A 28 7.38 -7.14 -5.18
C LEU A 28 7.67 -8.37 -4.31
N ALA A 29 7.47 -8.26 -3.01
CA ALA A 29 7.75 -9.34 -2.07
C ALA A 29 6.80 -10.53 -2.27
N THR A 30 5.52 -10.27 -2.52
CA THR A 30 4.51 -11.30 -2.79
C THR A 30 4.84 -12.08 -4.07
N ASP A 31 5.21 -11.38 -5.14
CA ASP A 31 5.55 -12.01 -6.43
C ASP A 31 6.82 -12.87 -6.34
N VAL A 32 7.85 -12.41 -5.62
CA VAL A 32 9.04 -13.22 -5.35
C VAL A 32 8.70 -14.46 -4.53
N LEU A 33 7.85 -14.30 -3.50
CA LEU A 33 7.39 -15.42 -2.68
C LEU A 33 6.59 -16.44 -3.48
N PHE A 34 5.80 -16.02 -4.49
CA PHE A 34 5.10 -16.96 -5.36
C PHE A 34 6.05 -17.90 -6.10
N GLY A 35 7.07 -17.33 -6.76
CA GLY A 35 8.06 -18.13 -7.49
C GLY A 35 8.86 -19.05 -6.56
N LEU A 36 9.29 -18.53 -5.41
CA LEU A 36 10.03 -19.31 -4.41
C LEU A 36 9.18 -20.46 -3.85
N LEU A 37 7.96 -20.17 -3.37
CA LEU A 37 7.12 -21.17 -2.73
C LEU A 37 6.65 -22.25 -3.70
N LYS A 38 6.49 -21.92 -4.99
CA LYS A 38 6.19 -22.91 -6.01
C LYS A 38 7.29 -23.96 -6.16
N GLU A 39 8.55 -23.58 -5.95
CA GLU A 39 9.68 -24.52 -5.92
C GLU A 39 9.75 -25.27 -4.57
N VAL A 40 9.55 -24.57 -3.46
CA VAL A 40 9.55 -25.20 -2.12
C VAL A 40 8.47 -26.27 -2.01
N LEU A 41 7.27 -26.03 -2.55
CA LEU A 41 6.15 -26.99 -2.54
C LEU A 41 6.47 -28.30 -3.27
N LYS A 42 7.37 -28.29 -4.28
CA LYS A 42 7.83 -29.52 -4.95
C LYS A 42 8.71 -30.37 -4.02
N ASN A 43 9.51 -29.70 -3.18
CA ASN A 43 10.46 -30.35 -2.26
C ASN A 43 9.84 -30.64 -0.88
N ARG A 44 8.77 -29.94 -0.50
CA ARG A 44 8.07 -30.04 0.79
C ARG A 44 6.59 -30.42 0.59
N PRO A 45 6.28 -31.70 0.35
CA PRO A 45 4.89 -32.16 0.19
C PRO A 45 4.05 -32.01 1.47
N ASP A 46 4.68 -31.81 2.61
CA ASP A 46 4.03 -31.55 3.90
C ASP A 46 3.62 -30.07 4.09
N LEU A 47 4.18 -29.15 3.29
CA LEU A 47 3.87 -27.72 3.35
C LEU A 47 2.58 -27.44 2.57
N LYS A 48 1.68 -26.65 3.17
CA LYS A 48 0.47 -26.16 2.50
C LYS A 48 0.58 -24.67 2.23
N LEU A 49 0.14 -24.25 1.05
CA LEU A 49 0.05 -22.84 0.65
C LEU A 49 -1.42 -22.45 0.46
N VAL A 50 -1.82 -21.33 1.06
CA VAL A 50 -3.11 -20.69 0.82
C VAL A 50 -2.83 -19.29 0.25
N VAL A 51 -3.36 -18.99 -0.93
CA VAL A 51 -3.28 -17.66 -1.54
C VAL A 51 -4.66 -17.02 -1.45
N MET A 52 -4.78 -15.92 -0.71
CA MET A 52 -6.02 -15.19 -0.51
C MET A 52 -6.01 -13.92 -1.36
N SER A 53 -7.11 -13.67 -2.05
CA SER A 53 -7.30 -12.51 -2.92
C SER A 53 -8.75 -12.03 -2.85
N ALA A 54 -8.95 -10.71 -2.87
CA ALA A 54 -10.27 -10.08 -2.90
C ALA A 54 -10.79 -9.83 -4.33
N THR A 55 -9.97 -10.00 -5.37
CA THR A 55 -10.34 -9.69 -6.75
C THR A 55 -10.80 -10.93 -7.53
N LEU A 56 -11.52 -10.69 -8.63
CA LEU A 56 -12.08 -11.72 -9.51
C LEU A 56 -11.01 -12.45 -10.37
N GLU A 57 -9.74 -12.08 -10.28
CA GLU A 57 -8.64 -12.70 -11.05
C GLU A 57 -8.10 -14.01 -10.45
N ALA A 58 -8.93 -14.72 -9.70
CA ALA A 58 -8.60 -16.03 -9.14
C ALA A 58 -8.08 -17.03 -10.20
N GLU A 59 -8.50 -16.89 -11.46
CA GLU A 59 -8.07 -17.74 -12.57
C GLU A 59 -6.58 -17.59 -12.91
N LYS A 60 -5.99 -16.38 -12.79
CA LYS A 60 -4.55 -16.19 -13.02
C LYS A 60 -3.73 -16.91 -11.96
N PHE A 61 -4.10 -16.74 -10.69
CA PHE A 61 -3.47 -17.45 -9.58
C PHE A 61 -3.63 -18.96 -9.71
N GLN A 62 -4.83 -19.43 -10.05
CA GLN A 62 -5.11 -20.84 -10.27
C GLN A 62 -4.24 -21.41 -11.39
N THR A 63 -4.14 -20.72 -12.53
CA THR A 63 -3.31 -21.15 -13.66
C THR A 63 -1.83 -21.18 -13.27
N TYR A 64 -1.33 -20.14 -12.61
CA TYR A 64 0.05 -20.05 -12.17
C TYR A 64 0.44 -21.15 -11.17
N PHE A 65 -0.47 -21.50 -10.25
CA PHE A 65 -0.32 -22.61 -9.29
C PHE A 65 -0.90 -23.94 -9.83
N SER A 66 -0.73 -24.21 -11.13
CA SER A 66 -0.99 -25.53 -11.75
C SER A 66 -2.42 -26.06 -11.56
N GLY A 67 -3.42 -25.18 -11.65
CA GLY A 67 -4.83 -25.55 -11.53
C GLY A 67 -5.31 -25.74 -10.09
N ALA A 68 -4.64 -25.13 -9.11
CA ALA A 68 -4.99 -25.25 -7.69
C ALA A 68 -6.50 -25.04 -7.41
N PRO A 69 -7.10 -25.79 -6.46
CA PRO A 69 -8.51 -25.65 -6.15
C PRO A 69 -8.89 -24.22 -5.73
N LEU A 70 -9.93 -23.67 -6.36
CA LEU A 70 -10.46 -22.34 -6.03
C LEU A 70 -11.64 -22.46 -5.06
N MET A 71 -11.47 -21.89 -3.86
CA MET A 71 -12.56 -21.72 -2.90
C MET A 71 -13.04 -20.26 -2.93
N LYS A 72 -14.28 -20.04 -3.37
CA LYS A 72 -14.92 -18.72 -3.31
C LYS A 72 -15.73 -18.62 -2.02
N VAL A 73 -15.37 -17.65 -1.17
CA VAL A 73 -16.18 -17.29 0.00
C VAL A 73 -17.16 -16.19 -0.43
N PRO A 74 -18.48 -16.46 -0.45
CA PRO A 74 -19.45 -15.43 -0.83
C PRO A 74 -19.39 -14.29 0.18
N GLY A 75 -19.09 -13.08 -0.30
CA GLY A 75 -19.13 -11.87 0.51
C GLY A 75 -20.57 -11.56 0.92
N ARG A 76 -20.78 -11.16 2.18
CA ARG A 76 -22.04 -10.57 2.63
C ARG A 76 -22.02 -9.06 2.38
N LEU A 77 -21.98 -8.67 1.12
CA LEU A 77 -22.06 -7.25 0.75
C LEU A 77 -23.51 -6.90 0.44
N HIS A 78 -23.97 -5.82 1.05
CA HIS A 78 -25.21 -5.16 0.70
C HIS A 78 -25.04 -4.38 -0.61
N PRO A 79 -26.13 -4.14 -1.37
CA PRO A 79 -26.06 -3.39 -2.61
C PRO A 79 -25.53 -1.97 -2.37
N VAL A 80 -24.66 -1.51 -3.28
CA VAL A 80 -24.11 -0.15 -3.28
C VAL A 80 -24.55 0.57 -4.55
N GLU A 81 -25.26 1.67 -4.41
CA GLU A 81 -25.62 2.54 -5.53
C GLU A 81 -24.40 3.37 -5.97
N ILE A 82 -24.11 3.37 -7.26
CA ILE A 82 -22.95 4.07 -7.82
C ILE A 82 -23.42 5.33 -8.54
N PHE A 83 -22.88 6.48 -8.14
CA PHE A 83 -23.12 7.77 -8.78
C PHE A 83 -21.84 8.25 -9.46
N TYR A 84 -21.96 8.82 -10.65
CA TYR A 84 -20.88 9.44 -11.40
C TYR A 84 -21.16 10.92 -11.58
N THR A 85 -20.12 11.74 -11.67
CA THR A 85 -20.29 13.13 -12.10
C THR A 85 -20.65 13.18 -13.59
N GLN A 86 -21.46 14.16 -13.97
CA GLN A 86 -21.86 14.35 -15.36
C GLN A 86 -20.71 14.92 -16.21
N GLU A 87 -19.88 15.76 -15.60
CA GLU A 87 -18.72 16.37 -16.23
C GLU A 87 -17.44 16.08 -15.41
N PRO A 88 -16.24 16.11 -16.04
CA PRO A 88 -14.98 15.98 -15.32
C PRO A 88 -14.77 17.12 -14.31
N GLU A 89 -14.45 16.76 -13.06
CA GLU A 89 -14.12 17.74 -12.01
C GLU A 89 -12.66 18.21 -12.18
N ARG A 90 -12.46 19.53 -12.28
CA ARG A 90 -11.11 20.12 -12.41
C ARG A 90 -10.32 20.07 -11.10
N ASP A 91 -11.03 20.24 -9.98
CA ASP A 91 -10.48 20.19 -8.64
C ASP A 91 -11.25 19.13 -7.85
N TYR A 92 -10.71 17.91 -7.86
CA TYR A 92 -11.34 16.79 -7.18
C TYR A 92 -11.34 16.94 -5.66
N LEU A 93 -10.42 17.73 -5.09
CA LEU A 93 -10.31 17.94 -3.65
C LEU A 93 -11.49 18.78 -3.17
N GLU A 94 -11.73 19.93 -3.81
CA GLU A 94 -12.90 20.76 -3.49
C GLU A 94 -14.22 20.08 -3.84
N ALA A 95 -14.27 19.31 -4.93
CA ALA A 95 -15.45 18.50 -5.27
C ALA A 95 -15.74 17.44 -4.19
N ALA A 96 -14.70 16.79 -3.65
CA ALA A 96 -14.84 15.82 -2.56
C ALA A 96 -15.36 16.48 -1.29
N ILE A 97 -14.79 17.62 -0.87
CA ILE A 97 -15.22 18.37 0.31
C ILE A 97 -16.68 18.82 0.17
N ARG A 98 -17.06 19.38 -0.98
CA ARG A 98 -18.45 19.75 -1.29
C ARG A 98 -19.39 18.56 -1.18
N THR A 99 -18.98 17.41 -1.72
CA THR A 99 -19.76 16.17 -1.67
C THR A 99 -19.92 15.67 -0.23
N VAL A 100 -18.88 15.74 0.60
CA VAL A 100 -18.95 15.41 2.04
C VAL A 100 -20.03 16.26 2.73
N VAL A 101 -19.99 17.58 2.55
CA VAL A 101 -20.93 18.52 3.18
C VAL A 101 -22.37 18.25 2.70
N GLN A 102 -22.55 17.99 1.40
CA GLN A 102 -23.86 17.66 0.84
C GLN A 102 -24.42 16.35 1.41
N ILE A 103 -23.60 15.29 1.48
CA ILE A 103 -24.02 14.00 2.07
C ILE A 103 -24.33 14.20 3.55
N HIS A 104 -23.53 14.96 4.30
CA HIS A 104 -23.80 15.24 5.72
C HIS A 104 -25.15 15.95 5.95
N THR A 105 -25.51 16.84 5.04
CA THR A 105 -26.73 17.66 5.17
C THR A 105 -27.99 16.94 4.69
N CYS A 106 -27.89 16.20 3.59
CA CYS A 106 -29.07 15.70 2.86
C CYS A 106 -29.29 14.20 3.01
N GLU A 107 -28.25 13.41 3.30
CA GLU A 107 -28.35 11.94 3.34
C GLU A 107 -28.60 11.43 4.77
N PRO A 108 -29.34 10.32 4.93
CA PRO A 108 -29.59 9.67 6.23
C PRO A 108 -28.32 9.23 6.98
N ALA A 109 -28.49 8.72 8.20
CA ALA A 109 -27.38 8.26 9.04
C ALA A 109 -26.48 7.23 8.33
N GLY A 110 -25.17 7.34 8.57
CA GLY A 110 -24.13 6.51 7.98
C GLY A 110 -22.82 7.28 7.87
N ASP A 111 -21.70 6.62 8.14
CA ASP A 111 -20.38 7.27 8.11
C ASP A 111 -19.86 7.41 6.68
N ILE A 112 -19.00 8.41 6.48
CA ILE A 112 -18.42 8.75 5.19
C ILE A 112 -16.96 8.30 5.15
N LEU A 113 -16.56 7.66 4.06
CA LEU A 113 -15.17 7.37 3.70
C LEU A 113 -14.80 8.14 2.43
N VAL A 114 -13.79 9.01 2.52
CA VAL A 114 -13.25 9.78 1.40
C VAL A 114 -11.88 9.25 1.04
N PHE A 115 -11.64 8.97 -0.24
CA PHE A 115 -10.31 8.62 -0.73
C PHE A 115 -9.57 9.86 -1.25
N LEU A 116 -8.36 10.12 -0.75
CA LEU A 116 -7.44 11.16 -1.23
C LEU A 116 -6.02 10.60 -1.40
N THR A 117 -5.10 11.37 -1.97
CA THR A 117 -3.85 10.79 -2.49
C THR A 117 -2.68 10.89 -1.51
N GLY A 118 -2.72 11.78 -0.52
CA GLY A 118 -1.61 11.94 0.43
C GLY A 118 -1.92 12.78 1.67
N GLU A 119 -0.98 12.79 2.60
CA GLU A 119 -1.08 13.44 3.92
C GLU A 119 -1.49 14.91 3.85
N GLU A 120 -0.79 15.73 3.05
CA GLU A 120 -1.07 17.18 2.95
C GLU A 120 -2.51 17.46 2.47
N GLU A 121 -2.97 16.74 1.44
CA GLU A 121 -4.34 16.84 0.93
C GLU A 121 -5.37 16.40 1.98
N ILE A 122 -5.08 15.33 2.71
CA ILE A 122 -5.96 14.79 3.74
C ILE A 122 -6.12 15.77 4.90
N GLU A 123 -5.02 16.32 5.42
CA GLU A 123 -5.05 17.29 6.50
C GLU A 123 -5.75 18.60 6.08
N ASP A 124 -5.54 19.05 4.84
CA ASP A 124 -6.25 20.22 4.31
C ASP A 124 -7.77 19.96 4.19
N ALA A 125 -8.16 18.81 3.64
CA ALA A 125 -9.56 18.40 3.56
C ALA A 125 -10.20 18.31 4.95
N CYS A 126 -9.51 17.70 5.91
CA CYS A 126 -10.00 17.58 7.29
C CYS A 126 -10.29 18.96 7.91
N ARG A 127 -9.38 19.93 7.74
CA ARG A 127 -9.57 21.31 8.23
C ARG A 127 -10.73 22.00 7.54
N LYS A 128 -10.83 21.91 6.20
CA LYS A 128 -11.88 22.54 5.41
C LYS A 128 -13.26 21.96 5.72
N ILE A 129 -13.39 20.64 5.80
CA ILE A 129 -14.63 19.95 6.17
C ILE A 129 -15.12 20.41 7.55
N ASN A 130 -14.23 20.43 8.56
CA ASN A 130 -14.59 20.90 9.89
C ASN A 130 -15.05 22.37 9.87
N LYS A 131 -14.36 23.24 9.12
CA LYS A 131 -14.70 24.65 9.01
C LYS A 131 -16.08 24.86 8.37
N GLU A 132 -16.34 24.22 7.23
CA GLU A 132 -17.62 24.33 6.52
C GLU A 132 -18.79 23.84 7.37
N ILE A 133 -18.64 22.70 8.05
CA ILE A 133 -19.71 22.13 8.89
C ILE A 133 -19.95 22.99 10.13
N ASN A 134 -18.90 23.53 10.76
CA ASN A 134 -19.04 24.44 11.89
C ASN A 134 -19.76 25.75 11.50
N ASN A 135 -19.58 26.23 10.27
CA ASN A 135 -20.27 27.42 9.78
C ASN A 135 -21.79 27.20 9.61
N MET A 136 -22.24 25.95 9.43
CA MET A 136 -23.67 25.61 9.32
C MET A 136 -24.38 25.61 10.69
N GLY A 137 -23.63 25.61 11.80
CA GLY A 137 -24.15 25.68 13.17
C GLY A 137 -25.09 24.52 13.52
N ASP A 138 -26.17 24.84 14.26
CA ASP A 138 -27.14 23.87 14.78
C ASP A 138 -28.03 23.21 13.71
N GLN A 139 -27.89 23.57 12.42
CA GLN A 139 -28.71 23.01 11.34
C GLN A 139 -28.34 21.55 11.00
N VAL A 140 -27.13 21.13 11.37
CA VAL A 140 -26.58 19.81 11.04
C VAL A 140 -26.08 19.10 12.29
N GLY A 141 -25.98 17.78 12.22
CA GLY A 141 -25.46 16.96 13.33
C GLY A 141 -23.96 17.20 13.54
N PRO A 142 -23.43 16.86 14.73
CA PRO A 142 -22.01 16.98 15.00
C PRO A 142 -21.21 16.01 14.12
N VAL A 143 -19.99 16.42 13.73
CA VAL A 143 -19.11 15.57 12.94
C VAL A 143 -17.82 15.25 13.66
N LYS A 144 -17.28 14.08 13.35
CA LYS A 144 -15.94 13.67 13.74
C LYS A 144 -15.14 13.33 12.50
N VAL A 145 -14.26 14.24 12.11
CA VAL A 145 -13.39 14.06 10.96
C VAL A 145 -12.07 13.43 11.40
N VAL A 146 -11.68 12.31 10.79
CA VAL A 146 -10.50 11.53 11.18
C VAL A 146 -9.62 11.27 9.95
N PRO A 147 -8.34 11.72 9.95
CA PRO A 147 -7.40 11.40 8.88
C PRO A 147 -6.92 9.95 8.98
N LEU A 148 -6.60 9.33 7.84
CA LEU A 148 -6.03 7.99 7.77
C LEU A 148 -4.97 7.88 6.65
N TYR A 149 -3.70 7.81 7.03
CA TYR A 149 -2.57 7.64 6.10
C TYR A 149 -1.41 6.91 6.80
N SER A 150 -0.43 6.41 6.03
CA SER A 150 0.53 5.39 6.50
C SER A 150 1.49 5.89 7.59
N THR A 151 1.80 7.19 7.60
CA THR A 151 2.67 7.84 8.59
C THR A 151 1.98 8.15 9.91
N LEU A 152 0.66 7.97 10.02
CA LEU A 152 -0.03 8.27 11.28
C LEU A 152 0.42 7.34 12.41
N PRO A 153 0.65 7.87 13.62
CA PRO A 153 0.91 7.04 14.79
C PRO A 153 -0.22 6.02 15.03
N PRO A 154 0.09 4.81 15.54
CA PRO A 154 -0.93 3.77 15.76
C PRO A 154 -2.12 4.22 16.62
N ALA A 155 -1.86 5.02 17.67
CA ALA A 155 -2.92 5.57 18.52
C ALA A 155 -3.88 6.51 17.77
N MET A 156 -3.39 7.21 16.74
CA MET A 156 -4.23 8.06 15.88
C MET A 156 -5.00 7.23 14.86
N GLN A 157 -4.39 6.18 14.29
CA GLN A 157 -5.08 5.26 13.39
C GLN A 157 -6.26 4.56 14.09
N GLN A 158 -6.13 4.22 15.38
CA GLN A 158 -7.20 3.59 16.15
C GLN A 158 -8.46 4.45 16.29
N LYS A 159 -8.35 5.78 16.15
CA LYS A 159 -9.50 6.69 16.25
C LYS A 159 -10.55 6.45 15.16
N ILE A 160 -10.19 5.80 14.05
CA ILE A 160 -11.14 5.46 12.98
C ILE A 160 -12.19 4.44 13.45
N PHE A 161 -11.90 3.64 14.48
CA PHE A 161 -12.80 2.63 15.04
C PHE A 161 -13.74 3.19 16.10
N GLU A 162 -13.49 4.42 16.57
CA GLU A 162 -14.40 5.06 17.51
C GLU A 162 -15.77 5.32 16.84
N PRO A 163 -16.87 5.24 17.60
CA PRO A 163 -18.20 5.47 17.06
C PRO A 163 -18.38 6.92 16.60
N ALA A 164 -19.38 7.13 15.74
CA ALA A 164 -19.85 8.45 15.38
C ALA A 164 -20.31 9.25 16.62
N PRO A 165 -20.15 10.59 16.63
CA PRO A 165 -20.58 11.41 17.75
C PRO A 165 -22.10 11.30 17.99
N ALA A 166 -22.51 11.38 19.25
CA ALA A 166 -23.93 11.42 19.60
C ALA A 166 -24.58 12.74 19.12
N PRO A 167 -25.90 12.76 18.84
CA PRO A 167 -26.62 13.99 18.53
C PRO A 167 -26.44 15.06 19.62
N LEU A 168 -26.36 16.33 19.24
CA LEU A 168 -26.18 17.45 20.19
C LEU A 168 -27.38 17.66 21.12
N ARG A 169 -28.57 17.22 20.71
CA ARG A 169 -29.82 17.33 21.46
C ARG A 169 -30.64 16.05 21.26
N GLU A 170 -31.47 15.67 22.23
CA GLU A 170 -32.41 14.56 22.08
C GLU A 170 -33.36 14.83 20.91
N GLY A 171 -33.42 13.89 19.95
CA GLY A 171 -34.18 14.05 18.70
C GLY A 171 -33.54 14.97 17.64
N GLY A 172 -32.32 15.48 17.87
CA GLY A 172 -31.56 16.25 16.90
C GLY A 172 -30.96 15.40 15.77
N PRO A 173 -30.36 16.04 14.74
CA PRO A 173 -29.74 15.32 13.64
C PRO A 173 -28.62 14.38 14.14
N ALA A 174 -28.56 13.18 13.56
CA ALA A 174 -27.55 12.19 13.92
C ALA A 174 -26.14 12.73 13.66
N GLY A 175 -25.21 12.47 14.58
CA GLY A 175 -23.81 12.75 14.34
C GLY A 175 -23.18 11.77 13.35
N ARG A 176 -22.05 12.16 12.75
CA ARG A 176 -21.41 11.41 11.66
C ARG A 176 -19.90 11.36 11.80
N LYS A 177 -19.30 10.19 11.56
CA LYS A 177 -17.85 10.08 11.39
C LYS A 177 -17.50 10.21 9.91
N ILE A 178 -16.45 10.98 9.63
CA ILE A 178 -15.93 11.22 8.29
C ILE A 178 -14.47 10.79 8.31
N VAL A 179 -14.15 9.67 7.68
CA VAL A 179 -12.78 9.19 7.54
C VAL A 179 -12.23 9.67 6.20
N VAL A 180 -11.11 10.38 6.24
CA VAL A 180 -10.42 10.87 5.03
C VAL A 180 -9.11 10.08 4.91
N SER A 181 -9.04 9.21 3.91
CA SER A 181 -8.03 8.15 3.84
C SER A 181 -7.27 8.12 2.51
N THR A 182 -6.02 7.63 2.55
CA THR A 182 -5.38 7.09 1.34
C THR A 182 -5.97 5.71 0.98
N ASN A 183 -5.34 5.00 0.04
CA ASN A 183 -5.69 3.62 -0.32
C ASN A 183 -5.53 2.59 0.82
N ILE A 184 -5.08 2.99 2.03
CA ILE A 184 -5.03 2.08 3.19
C ILE A 184 -6.42 1.54 3.57
N ALA A 185 -7.47 2.36 3.43
CA ALA A 185 -8.84 1.90 3.66
C ALA A 185 -9.39 1.01 2.53
N GLU A 186 -8.69 0.90 1.39
CA GLU A 186 -9.12 0.15 0.21
C GLU A 186 -8.99 -1.36 0.39
N THR A 187 -7.95 -1.83 1.08
CA THR A 187 -7.63 -3.25 1.29
C THR A 187 -7.56 -3.56 2.79
N SER A 188 -6.58 -2.95 3.47
CA SER A 188 -6.04 -3.41 4.76
C SER A 188 -6.91 -3.16 6.01
N LEU A 189 -7.96 -2.34 5.95
CA LEU A 189 -8.74 -1.98 7.14
C LEU A 189 -10.26 -2.04 6.93
N THR A 190 -10.97 -2.64 7.89
CA THR A 190 -12.43 -2.66 7.95
C THR A 190 -12.94 -1.60 8.93
N ILE A 191 -13.41 -0.47 8.41
CA ILE A 191 -14.03 0.57 9.24
C ILE A 191 -15.53 0.30 9.31
N ASP A 192 -16.02 0.00 10.50
CA ASP A 192 -17.45 -0.20 10.73
C ASP A 192 -18.21 1.12 10.62
N GLY A 193 -19.45 1.02 10.10
CA GLY A 193 -20.37 2.15 9.98
C GLY A 193 -20.30 2.93 8.67
N ILE A 194 -19.34 2.63 7.79
CA ILE A 194 -19.23 3.29 6.47
C ILE A 194 -20.42 2.90 5.58
N VAL A 195 -21.15 3.90 5.12
CA VAL A 195 -22.32 3.77 4.23
C VAL A 195 -22.13 4.60 2.97
N TYR A 196 -21.35 5.68 3.06
CA TYR A 196 -21.10 6.60 1.97
C TYR A 196 -19.61 6.59 1.62
N VAL A 197 -19.29 6.33 0.36
CA VAL A 197 -17.92 6.41 -0.16
C VAL A 197 -17.83 7.56 -1.16
N ILE A 198 -16.79 8.37 -1.06
CA ILE A 198 -16.44 9.39 -2.06
C ILE A 198 -15.10 9.00 -2.69
N ASP A 199 -15.11 8.76 -3.99
CA ASP A 199 -13.95 8.28 -4.75
C ASP A 199 -13.59 9.25 -5.90
N PRO A 200 -12.55 10.07 -5.71
CA PRO A 200 -11.96 10.89 -6.78
C PRO A 200 -11.31 10.09 -7.92
N GLY A 201 -11.03 8.80 -7.73
CA GLY A 201 -10.43 7.97 -8.77
C GLY A 201 -8.90 8.06 -8.89
N PHE A 202 -8.21 8.59 -7.87
CA PHE A 202 -6.75 8.72 -7.87
C PHE A 202 -6.08 7.98 -6.70
N SER A 203 -4.81 7.65 -6.89
CA SER A 203 -3.91 7.10 -5.88
C SER A 203 -2.47 7.48 -6.19
N LYS A 204 -1.59 7.52 -5.19
CA LYS A 204 -0.15 7.62 -5.43
C LYS A 204 0.42 6.24 -5.76
N GLN A 205 1.16 6.14 -6.85
CA GLN A 205 1.78 4.91 -7.33
C GLN A 205 3.27 5.12 -7.58
N LYS A 206 4.09 4.12 -7.23
CA LYS A 206 5.51 4.12 -7.58
C LYS A 206 5.67 3.86 -9.06
N VAL A 207 6.50 4.67 -9.71
CA VAL A 207 6.87 4.56 -11.11
C VAL A 207 8.38 4.65 -11.21
N TYR A 208 8.99 3.64 -11.80
CA TYR A 208 10.42 3.58 -12.05
C TYR A 208 10.72 3.78 -13.54
N ASN A 209 11.64 4.70 -13.83
CA ASN A 209 12.16 4.89 -15.18
C ASN A 209 13.60 4.32 -15.27
N PRO A 210 13.80 3.19 -15.97
CA PRO A 210 15.10 2.51 -16.01
C PRO A 210 16.18 3.30 -16.75
N ARG A 211 15.81 4.20 -17.68
CA ARG A 211 16.78 4.98 -18.47
C ARG A 211 17.47 6.06 -17.65
N ILE A 212 16.69 6.75 -16.81
CA ILE A 212 17.21 7.80 -15.91
C ILE A 212 17.52 7.26 -14.51
N ARG A 213 17.17 6.00 -14.21
CA ARG A 213 17.35 5.32 -12.91
C ARG A 213 16.70 6.05 -11.74
N VAL A 214 15.53 6.65 -11.98
CA VAL A 214 14.76 7.39 -10.97
C VAL A 214 13.47 6.63 -10.68
N GLU A 215 13.20 6.41 -9.39
CA GLU A 215 11.89 6.03 -8.89
C GLU A 215 11.17 7.29 -8.41
N SER A 216 9.88 7.42 -8.73
CA SER A 216 9.06 8.57 -8.36
C SER A 216 7.69 8.10 -7.91
N LEU A 217 7.13 8.80 -6.93
CA LEU A 217 5.77 8.56 -6.45
C LEU A 217 4.83 9.56 -7.14
N LEU A 218 4.07 9.09 -8.14
CA LEU A 218 3.20 9.94 -8.96
C LEU A 218 1.74 9.71 -8.60
N VAL A 219 0.95 10.78 -8.63
CA VAL A 219 -0.52 10.65 -8.59
C VAL A 219 -0.96 10.05 -9.92
N SER A 220 -1.69 8.95 -9.87
CA SER A 220 -2.14 8.21 -11.04
C SER A 220 -3.60 7.79 -10.86
N PRO A 221 -4.37 7.67 -11.96
CA PRO A 221 -5.71 7.09 -11.93
C PRO A 221 -5.69 5.67 -11.33
N ILE A 222 -6.75 5.31 -10.63
CA ILE A 222 -6.93 3.95 -10.12
C ILE A 222 -7.38 2.99 -11.23
N SER A 223 -7.31 1.69 -10.95
CA SER A 223 -7.91 0.68 -11.83
C SER A 223 -9.40 0.51 -11.55
N LYS A 224 -10.13 -0.11 -12.49
CA LYS A 224 -11.52 -0.54 -12.29
C LYS A 224 -11.65 -1.46 -11.09
N ALA A 225 -10.70 -2.39 -10.90
CA ALA A 225 -10.65 -3.26 -9.74
C ALA A 225 -10.58 -2.47 -8.42
N SER A 226 -9.69 -1.48 -8.33
CA SER A 226 -9.56 -0.58 -7.19
C SER A 226 -10.85 0.21 -6.95
N ALA A 227 -11.42 0.80 -7.99
CA ALA A 227 -12.68 1.54 -7.90
C ALA A 227 -13.86 0.68 -7.40
N HIS A 228 -13.87 -0.62 -7.73
CA HIS A 228 -14.86 -1.57 -7.21
C HIS A 228 -14.61 -1.91 -5.74
N GLN A 229 -13.35 -2.10 -5.33
CA GLN A 229 -13.01 -2.33 -3.92
C GLN A 229 -13.37 -1.13 -3.04
N ARG A 230 -13.07 0.09 -3.50
CA ARG A 230 -13.46 1.34 -2.83
C ARG A 230 -14.96 1.43 -2.66
N ALA A 231 -15.74 1.23 -3.73
CA ALA A 231 -17.20 1.23 -3.66
C ALA A 231 -17.73 0.15 -2.71
N GLY A 232 -17.11 -1.04 -2.70
CA GLY A 232 -17.48 -2.15 -1.82
C GLY A 232 -17.35 -1.84 -0.33
N ARG A 233 -16.55 -0.82 0.06
CA ARG A 233 -16.44 -0.38 1.47
C ARG A 233 -17.75 0.19 2.02
N ALA A 234 -18.61 0.75 1.16
CA ALA A 234 -19.93 1.29 1.54
C ALA A 234 -20.99 0.21 1.81
N GLY A 235 -20.80 -1.02 1.31
CA GLY A 235 -21.79 -2.09 1.37
C GLY A 235 -21.58 -3.12 2.47
N ARG A 236 -20.73 -2.84 3.46
CA ARG A 236 -20.31 -3.87 4.45
C ARG A 236 -21.32 -4.11 5.56
N THR A 237 -21.99 -3.06 6.01
CA THR A 237 -22.92 -3.12 7.16
C THR A 237 -24.38 -3.06 6.73
N GLN A 238 -24.67 -2.28 5.69
CA GLN A 238 -26.02 -2.06 5.16
C GLN A 238 -25.92 -1.52 3.71
N PRO A 239 -27.04 -1.35 2.97
CA PRO A 239 -27.00 -0.74 1.65
C PRO A 239 -26.37 0.65 1.71
N GLY A 240 -25.50 0.94 0.74
CA GLY A 240 -24.67 2.14 0.74
C GLY A 240 -24.67 2.87 -0.60
N LYS A 241 -23.96 3.99 -0.64
CA LYS A 241 -23.78 4.80 -1.86
C LYS A 241 -22.30 5.11 -2.08
N CYS A 242 -21.87 5.05 -3.34
CA CYS A 242 -20.54 5.45 -3.76
C CYS A 242 -20.63 6.58 -4.78
N PHE A 243 -20.01 7.71 -4.46
CA PHE A 243 -19.95 8.91 -5.31
C PHE A 243 -18.57 8.97 -5.97
N ARG A 244 -18.53 8.63 -7.25
CA ARG A 244 -17.33 8.71 -8.10
C ARG A 244 -17.24 10.10 -8.71
N LEU A 245 -16.17 10.83 -8.43
CA LEU A 245 -15.99 12.21 -8.91
C LEU A 245 -15.39 12.27 -10.33
N TYR A 246 -15.74 11.28 -11.14
CA TYR A 246 -15.36 11.13 -12.54
C TYR A 246 -16.56 10.58 -13.31
N THR A 247 -16.55 10.80 -14.61
CA THR A 247 -17.65 10.38 -15.49
C THR A 247 -17.70 8.87 -15.66
N GLU A 248 -18.89 8.33 -15.93
CA GLU A 248 -19.05 6.91 -16.27
C GLU A 248 -18.28 6.54 -17.54
N LYS A 249 -18.17 7.47 -18.49
CA LYS A 249 -17.35 7.31 -19.69
C LYS A 249 -15.88 7.09 -19.31
N SER A 250 -15.32 7.95 -18.46
CA SER A 250 -13.93 7.80 -18.01
C SER A 250 -13.71 6.51 -17.23
N PHE A 251 -14.68 6.07 -16.43
CA PHE A 251 -14.61 4.76 -15.78
C PHE A 251 -14.46 3.63 -16.81
N ASN A 252 -15.24 3.66 -17.89
CA ASN A 252 -15.26 2.59 -18.88
C ASN A 252 -14.10 2.64 -19.89
N ASP A 253 -13.74 3.84 -20.36
CA ASP A 253 -12.81 4.04 -21.47
C ASP A 253 -11.38 4.33 -20.99
N ASP A 254 -11.21 5.10 -19.91
CA ASP A 254 -9.90 5.60 -19.48
C ASP A 254 -9.24 4.71 -18.42
N LEU A 255 -10.03 4.16 -17.49
CA LEU A 255 -9.48 3.34 -16.39
C LEU A 255 -9.10 1.94 -16.86
N GLN A 256 -7.89 1.53 -16.49
CA GLN A 256 -7.40 0.18 -16.75
C GLN A 256 -8.17 -0.85 -15.90
N PRO A 257 -8.39 -2.08 -16.40
CA PRO A 257 -9.08 -3.11 -15.63
C PRO A 257 -8.44 -3.39 -14.27
N GLN A 258 -7.10 -3.46 -14.25
CA GLN A 258 -6.29 -3.83 -13.09
C GLN A 258 -5.07 -2.94 -12.97
N THR A 259 -4.56 -2.81 -11.75
CA THR A 259 -3.30 -2.13 -11.47
C THR A 259 -2.15 -3.05 -11.88
N TYR A 260 -1.15 -2.53 -12.60
CA TYR A 260 0.04 -3.33 -12.91
C TYR A 260 0.77 -3.76 -11.63
N PRO A 261 1.32 -4.99 -11.59
CA PRO A 261 2.08 -5.49 -10.45
C PRO A 261 3.32 -4.64 -10.20
N GLU A 262 3.76 -4.54 -8.93
CA GLU A 262 4.88 -3.67 -8.53
C GLU A 262 6.19 -4.03 -9.26
N ILE A 263 6.37 -5.32 -9.61
CA ILE A 263 7.54 -5.80 -10.37
C ILE A 263 7.74 -5.12 -11.73
N LEU A 264 6.67 -4.65 -12.36
CA LEU A 264 6.75 -3.99 -13.67
C LEU A 264 7.02 -2.47 -13.56
N ARG A 265 6.97 -1.90 -12.35
CA ARG A 265 6.96 -0.45 -12.14
C ARG A 265 7.90 0.06 -11.04
N SER A 266 8.70 -0.81 -10.43
CA SER A 266 9.64 -0.45 -9.36
C SER A 266 11.09 -0.80 -9.68
N ASN A 267 12.01 -0.21 -8.92
CA ASN A 267 13.43 -0.54 -8.98
C ASN A 267 13.67 -1.96 -8.44
N LEU A 268 14.38 -2.79 -9.20
CA LEU A 268 14.62 -4.20 -8.87
C LEU A 268 15.97 -4.46 -8.19
N ALA A 269 16.79 -3.45 -7.92
CA ALA A 269 18.13 -3.65 -7.34
C ALA A 269 18.11 -4.47 -6.04
N ASN A 270 17.21 -4.13 -5.11
CA ASN A 270 17.07 -4.88 -3.85
C ASN A 270 16.50 -6.29 -4.08
N THR A 271 15.54 -6.42 -5.00
CA THR A 271 14.94 -7.71 -5.37
C THR A 271 15.97 -8.66 -5.98
N VAL A 272 16.79 -8.17 -6.91
CA VAL A 272 17.87 -8.96 -7.54
C VAL A 272 18.91 -9.39 -6.51
N LEU A 273 19.30 -8.51 -5.59
CA LEU A 273 20.21 -8.86 -4.49
C LEU A 273 19.63 -9.98 -3.62
N THR A 274 18.34 -9.89 -3.31
CA THR A 274 17.62 -10.90 -2.52
C THR A 274 17.54 -12.24 -3.25
N LEU A 275 17.19 -12.23 -4.54
CA LEU A 275 17.13 -13.45 -5.38
C LEU A 275 18.50 -14.12 -5.47
N LYS A 276 19.57 -13.35 -5.66
CA LYS A 276 20.94 -13.87 -5.69
C LYS A 276 21.35 -14.49 -4.35
N LYS A 277 20.99 -13.88 -3.22
CA LYS A 277 21.21 -14.46 -1.89
C LYS A 277 20.43 -15.76 -1.66
N LEU A 278 19.25 -15.91 -2.28
CA LEU A 278 18.47 -17.15 -2.28
C LEU A 278 19.06 -18.25 -3.19
N GLY A 279 20.18 -18.00 -3.88
CA GLY A 279 20.81 -18.95 -4.79
C GLY A 279 20.15 -19.02 -6.17
N ILE A 280 19.36 -18.01 -6.55
CA ILE A 280 18.70 -17.94 -7.86
C ILE A 280 19.64 -17.21 -8.82
N ASP A 281 20.33 -17.98 -9.66
CA ASP A 281 21.27 -17.42 -10.63
C ASP A 281 20.62 -17.02 -11.95
N ASP A 282 19.68 -17.82 -12.43
CA ASP A 282 18.93 -17.55 -13.65
C ASP A 282 17.72 -16.66 -13.37
N LEU A 283 17.99 -15.36 -13.27
CA LEU A 283 16.98 -14.34 -13.05
C LEU A 283 16.03 -14.15 -14.24
N VAL A 284 16.45 -14.55 -15.44
CA VAL A 284 15.68 -14.37 -16.68
C VAL A 284 14.58 -15.42 -16.78
N HIS A 285 14.88 -16.65 -16.39
CA HIS A 285 13.93 -17.77 -16.39
C HIS A 285 13.29 -18.03 -15.03
N PHE A 286 13.53 -17.17 -14.03
CA PHE A 286 12.81 -17.25 -12.77
C PHE A 286 11.30 -17.15 -13.01
N ASP A 287 10.54 -18.00 -12.33
CA ASP A 287 9.10 -18.19 -12.56
C ASP A 287 8.27 -17.06 -11.95
N PHE A 288 8.45 -15.83 -12.45
CA PHE A 288 7.56 -14.71 -12.12
C PHE A 288 6.20 -14.90 -12.79
N MET A 289 5.13 -14.52 -12.10
CA MET A 289 3.79 -14.49 -12.71
C MET A 289 3.72 -13.51 -13.88
N ASP A 290 4.35 -12.33 -13.72
CA ASP A 290 4.56 -11.37 -14.79
C ASP A 290 6.05 -10.98 -14.78
N PRO A 291 6.85 -11.39 -15.78
CA PRO A 291 8.28 -11.12 -15.79
C PRO A 291 8.58 -9.63 -16.05
N PRO A 292 9.56 -9.04 -15.35
CA PRO A 292 9.97 -7.65 -15.60
C PRO A 292 10.65 -7.50 -16.96
N ALA A 293 10.67 -6.25 -17.46
CA ALA A 293 11.41 -5.93 -18.68
C ALA A 293 12.91 -6.27 -18.52
N PRO A 294 13.55 -6.91 -19.52
CA PRO A 294 14.98 -7.26 -19.45
C PRO A 294 15.89 -6.06 -19.16
N GLU A 295 15.56 -4.87 -19.69
CA GLU A 295 16.31 -3.64 -19.43
C GLU A 295 16.33 -3.31 -17.93
N THR A 296 15.20 -3.46 -17.21
CA THR A 296 15.11 -3.19 -15.77
C THR A 296 15.99 -4.14 -14.96
N LEU A 297 15.99 -5.43 -15.30
CA LEU A 297 16.88 -6.42 -14.67
C LEU A 297 18.36 -6.12 -14.94
N MET A 298 18.71 -5.80 -16.18
CA MET A 298 20.08 -5.42 -16.54
C MET A 298 20.56 -4.21 -15.74
N ARG A 299 19.73 -3.17 -15.58
CA ARG A 299 20.09 -1.99 -14.76
C ARG A 299 20.27 -2.34 -13.28
N ALA A 300 19.46 -3.22 -12.74
CA ALA A 300 19.62 -3.69 -11.37
C ALA A 300 20.96 -4.43 -11.17
N LEU A 301 21.31 -5.33 -12.10
CA LEU A 301 22.59 -6.05 -12.09
C LEU A 301 23.78 -5.10 -12.22
N GLU A 302 23.74 -4.15 -13.17
CA GLU A 302 24.77 -3.12 -13.34
C GLU A 302 24.99 -2.33 -12.04
N VAL A 303 23.91 -1.87 -11.39
CA VAL A 303 24.02 -1.13 -10.13
C VAL A 303 24.66 -1.97 -9.03
N LEU A 304 24.28 -3.24 -8.90
CA LEU A 304 24.86 -4.12 -7.89
C LEU A 304 26.34 -4.45 -8.15
N ASN A 305 26.73 -4.65 -9.41
CA ASN A 305 28.14 -4.79 -9.80
C ASN A 305 28.95 -3.52 -9.50
N TYR A 306 28.43 -2.32 -9.84
CA TYR A 306 29.09 -1.05 -9.45
C TYR A 306 29.19 -0.85 -7.94
N LEU A 307 28.22 -1.37 -7.18
CA LEU A 307 28.28 -1.38 -5.73
C LEU A 307 29.28 -2.41 -5.18
N GLY A 308 29.79 -3.33 -6.01
CA GLY A 308 30.67 -4.43 -5.62
C GLY A 308 29.91 -5.53 -4.87
N ALA A 309 28.58 -5.54 -4.95
CA ALA A 309 27.74 -6.59 -4.39
C ALA A 309 27.77 -7.85 -5.28
N LEU A 310 27.95 -7.67 -6.59
CA LEU A 310 28.16 -8.73 -7.57
C LEU A 310 29.55 -8.60 -8.19
N ASP A 311 30.16 -9.72 -8.58
CA ASP A 311 31.35 -9.76 -9.43
C ASP A 311 31.00 -9.60 -10.93
N ASP A 312 31.99 -9.69 -11.81
CA ASP A 312 31.81 -9.51 -13.26
C ASP A 312 31.12 -10.71 -13.92
N GLU A 313 31.17 -11.87 -13.26
CA GLU A 313 30.46 -13.09 -13.61
C GLU A 313 29.00 -13.10 -13.09
N GLY A 314 28.62 -12.14 -12.26
CA GLY A 314 27.28 -11.98 -11.70
C GLY A 314 26.99 -12.84 -10.46
N ASN A 315 28.03 -13.34 -9.78
CA ASN A 315 27.93 -14.04 -8.50
C ASN A 315 27.96 -13.04 -7.33
N LEU A 316 27.37 -13.46 -6.22
CA LEU A 316 27.33 -12.66 -5.00
C LEU A 316 28.72 -12.61 -4.33
N THR A 317 29.24 -11.40 -4.10
CA THR A 317 30.50 -11.22 -3.37
C THR A 317 30.29 -11.32 -1.85
N THR A 318 31.37 -11.42 -1.08
CA THR A 318 31.30 -11.34 0.39
C THR A 318 30.70 -10.01 0.89
N LEU A 319 30.95 -8.93 0.14
CA LEU A 319 30.33 -7.63 0.39
C LEU A 319 28.83 -7.69 0.10
N GLY A 320 28.43 -8.26 -1.05
CA GLY A 320 27.03 -8.43 -1.43
C GLY A 320 26.24 -9.29 -0.45
N GLU A 321 26.85 -10.37 0.04
CA GLU A 321 26.28 -11.23 1.08
C GLU A 321 25.99 -10.43 2.36
N THR A 322 26.98 -9.68 2.84
CA THR A 322 26.80 -8.81 4.02
C THR A 322 25.74 -7.74 3.77
N MET A 323 25.72 -7.12 2.58
CA MET A 323 24.72 -6.12 2.20
C MET A 323 23.31 -6.68 2.18
N SER A 324 23.13 -7.94 1.77
CA SER A 324 21.82 -8.60 1.66
C SER A 324 21.14 -8.83 3.01
N GLU A 325 21.90 -8.86 4.11
CA GLU A 325 21.33 -9.01 5.46
C GLU A 325 20.64 -7.73 5.95
N PHE A 326 20.97 -6.58 5.37
CA PHE A 326 20.43 -5.30 5.81
C PHE A 326 19.03 -5.02 5.24
N PRO A 327 18.10 -4.47 6.04
CA PRO A 327 16.76 -4.03 5.62
C PRO A 327 16.69 -2.83 4.66
N LEU A 328 17.76 -2.51 3.94
CA LEU A 328 17.94 -1.20 3.31
C LEU A 328 18.23 -1.32 1.82
N ASP A 329 18.07 -0.21 1.11
CA ASP A 329 18.47 -0.14 -0.29
C ASP A 329 19.97 -0.44 -0.46
N PRO A 330 20.40 -1.09 -1.56
CA PRO A 330 21.78 -1.53 -1.73
C PRO A 330 22.83 -0.42 -1.54
N GLN A 331 22.53 0.82 -1.94
CA GLN A 331 23.43 1.96 -1.75
C GLN A 331 23.63 2.28 -0.25
N MET A 332 22.56 2.27 0.54
CA MET A 332 22.62 2.52 1.99
C MET A 332 23.27 1.34 2.72
N SER A 333 22.96 0.10 2.33
CA SER A 333 23.61 -1.09 2.87
C SER A 333 25.12 -1.05 2.63
N LYS A 334 25.57 -0.68 1.42
CA LYS A 334 27.00 -0.51 1.12
C LYS A 334 27.65 0.55 2.02
N MET A 335 26.97 1.68 2.21
CA MET A 335 27.47 2.78 3.03
C MET A 335 27.73 2.32 4.48
N LEU A 336 26.79 1.57 5.07
CA LEU A 336 26.93 1.00 6.41
C LEU A 336 28.02 -0.07 6.52
N VAL A 337 28.12 -0.95 5.53
CA VAL A 337 29.13 -2.02 5.54
C VAL A 337 30.55 -1.45 5.39
N ILE A 338 30.72 -0.33 4.69
CA ILE A 338 32.02 0.30 4.45
C ILE A 338 32.40 1.31 5.55
N SER A 339 31.45 1.89 6.28
CA SER A 339 31.72 2.94 7.29
C SER A 339 32.76 2.58 8.36
N PRO A 340 32.94 1.31 8.80
CA PRO A 340 33.99 0.98 9.76
C PRO A 340 35.40 1.24 9.21
N LYS A 341 35.61 1.15 7.88
CA LYS A 341 36.90 1.46 7.25
C LYS A 341 37.27 2.94 7.35
N TYR A 342 36.28 3.80 7.55
CA TYR A 342 36.44 5.26 7.67
C TYR A 342 36.26 5.76 9.11
N ASN A 343 36.08 4.86 10.08
CA ASN A 343 35.83 5.18 11.49
C ASN A 343 34.64 6.13 11.72
N CYS A 344 33.60 6.06 10.88
CA CYS A 344 32.42 6.93 10.95
C CYS A 344 31.09 6.15 11.03
N SER A 345 31.11 4.96 11.62
CA SER A 345 29.94 4.07 11.64
C SER A 345 28.75 4.65 12.40
N ASN A 346 28.97 5.40 13.49
CA ASN A 346 27.88 5.97 14.28
C ASN A 346 27.15 7.07 13.52
N GLU A 347 27.90 7.91 12.82
CA GLU A 347 27.39 9.00 11.99
C GLU A 347 26.62 8.44 10.79
N ILE A 348 27.20 7.45 10.10
CA ILE A 348 26.57 6.81 8.94
C ILE A 348 25.32 6.03 9.35
N LEU A 349 25.33 5.37 10.51
CA LEU A 349 24.14 4.72 11.07
C LEU A 349 23.04 5.74 11.34
N SER A 350 23.39 6.86 11.97
CA SER A 350 22.44 7.95 12.27
C SER A 350 21.85 8.54 10.99
N ILE A 351 22.69 8.82 9.98
CA ILE A 351 22.23 9.32 8.66
C ILE A 351 21.34 8.28 7.97
N SER A 352 21.73 7.01 7.98
CA SER A 352 20.94 5.94 7.36
C SER A 352 19.58 5.76 8.06
N ALA A 353 19.54 5.87 9.39
CA ALA A 353 18.31 5.85 10.17
C ALA A 353 17.40 7.04 9.81
N MET A 354 17.97 8.25 9.64
CA MET A 354 17.21 9.43 9.23
C MET A 354 16.69 9.37 7.79
N LEU A 355 17.43 8.73 6.88
CA LEU A 355 17.02 8.57 5.48
C LEU A 355 16.00 7.43 5.28
N SER A 356 16.09 6.37 6.08
CA SER A 356 15.14 5.25 6.04
C SER A 356 13.87 5.53 6.84
N GLY A 357 13.95 6.31 7.91
CA GLY A 357 12.79 6.87 8.57
C GLY A 357 12.18 7.97 7.70
N MET A 358 10.84 7.97 7.58
CA MET A 358 10.17 9.15 7.01
C MET A 358 10.54 10.36 7.86
N LEU A 359 11.05 11.41 7.21
CA LEU A 359 11.46 12.67 7.83
C LEU A 359 10.32 13.27 8.65
N HIS A 360 10.22 12.93 9.93
CA HIS A 360 9.36 13.60 10.89
C HIS A 360 10.01 14.93 11.30
N PHE A 361 9.98 15.92 10.40
CA PHE A 361 10.17 17.32 10.77
C PHE A 361 8.87 17.92 11.35
N SER A 362 8.25 17.22 12.29
CA SER A 362 7.06 17.66 13.01
C SER A 362 7.43 17.83 14.49
N SER A 363 7.90 19.04 14.84
CA SER A 363 8.20 19.52 16.20
C SER A 363 9.37 18.85 16.95
N CYS A 364 10.28 19.70 17.41
CA CYS A 364 11.65 19.44 17.81
C CYS A 364 11.83 18.81 19.22
N HIS A 365 11.11 17.74 19.58
CA HIS A 365 11.18 17.17 20.96
C HIS A 365 11.46 15.66 21.07
N HIS A 366 11.48 14.88 19.99
CA HIS A 366 11.68 13.42 20.08
C HIS A 366 13.06 12.89 19.69
N ILE A 367 13.93 13.74 19.12
CA ILE A 367 15.31 13.36 18.76
C ILE A 367 16.17 13.00 20.00
N VAL A 368 15.81 13.52 21.18
CA VAL A 368 16.58 13.31 22.42
C VAL A 368 16.43 11.88 22.98
N CYS A 369 15.31 11.18 22.73
CA CYS A 369 15.08 9.86 23.32
C CYS A 369 15.84 8.72 22.63
N LEU A 370 16.08 8.80 21.31
CA LEU A 370 16.82 7.75 20.60
C LEU A 370 18.34 7.79 20.90
N LEU A 371 18.88 8.98 21.16
CA LEU A 371 20.30 9.16 21.50
C LEU A 371 20.67 8.59 22.88
N ASN A 372 19.72 8.56 23.82
CA ASN A 372 19.97 8.03 25.17
C ASN A 372 19.96 6.50 25.26
N TYR A 373 19.38 5.78 24.29
CA TYR A 373 19.33 4.31 24.31
C TYR A 373 20.54 3.64 23.64
N LEU A 374 21.27 4.37 22.79
CA LEU A 374 22.49 3.89 22.12
C LEU A 374 23.79 4.32 22.83
N SER A 375 23.67 5.02 23.95
CA SER A 375 24.78 5.49 24.77
C SER A 375 25.00 4.64 26.04
N ALA A 376 24.47 3.41 26.08
CA ALA A 376 24.62 2.46 27.19
C ALA A 376 25.24 1.14 26.73
#